data_AF-A0A7X9FWR5-F1
#
_entry.id   AF-A0A7X9FWR5-F1
#
_cell.length_a   1.000
_cell.length_b   1.000
_cell.length_c   1.000
_cell.angle_alpha   90.00
_cell.angle_beta   90.00
_cell.angle_gamma   90.00
#
_symmetry.space_group_name_H-M   'P 1'
#
loop_
_entity.id
_entity.type
_entity.pdbx_description
1 polymer ?
#
loop_
_entity_poly.entity_id
_entity_poly.type
_entity_poly.pdbx_seq_one_letter_code
_entity_poly.pdbx_strand_id
1 'polypeptide(L)'
;DPGLMRNVKQALDRLHPRYRLPVILKDVEGFSQEEIATMLKLPVGTVKARISRGREYLRRWLEEGREIKNRGEENEGYGLKLPDD
;
A
#
# COMPACT_ATOMS: atom_id res chain seq x y z
N ASP A 1 -15.67 -3.32 8.17
CA ASP A 1 -16.06 -2.54 6.98
C ASP A 1 -15.56 -3.24 5.71
N PRO A 2 -16.45 -3.84 4.89
CA PRO A 2 -16.08 -4.47 3.61
C PRO A 2 -15.40 -3.52 2.62
N GLY A 3 -15.67 -2.21 2.71
CA GLY A 3 -15.01 -1.19 1.90
C GLY A 3 -13.54 -1.01 2.21
N LEU A 4 -13.12 -1.26 3.46
CA LEU A 4 -11.74 -1.18 3.90
C LEU A 4 -10.87 -2.26 3.24
N MET A 5 -11.35 -3.52 3.20
CA MET A 5 -10.63 -4.63 2.57
C MET A 5 -10.44 -4.41 1.07
N ARG A 6 -11.47 -3.90 0.37
CA ARG A 6 -11.38 -3.57 -1.07
C ARG A 6 -10.33 -2.48 -1.34
N ASN A 7 -10.29 -1.45 -0.49
CA ASN A 7 -9.32 -0.36 -0.60
C ASN A 7 -7.88 -0.84 -0.35
N VAL A 8 -7.67 -1.72 0.64
CA VAL A 8 -6.35 -2.31 0.92
C VAL A 8 -5.86 -3.16 -0.25
N LYS A 9 -6.71 -4.01 -0.83
CA LYS A 9 -6.33 -4.82 -2.00
C LYS A 9 -5.91 -3.95 -3.19
N GLN A 10 -6.70 -2.92 -3.50
CA GLN A 10 -6.37 -1.99 -4.60
C GLN A 10 -5.07 -1.23 -4.34
N ALA A 11 -4.82 -0.79 -3.10
CA ALA A 11 -3.58 -0.13 -2.73
C ALA A 11 -2.37 -1.07 -2.85
N LEU A 12 -2.50 -2.33 -2.41
CA LEU A 12 -1.47 -3.35 -2.60
C LEU A 12 -1.21 -3.63 -4.10
N ASP A 13 -2.26 -3.69 -4.92
CA ASP A 13 -2.14 -3.89 -6.37
C ASP A 13 -1.45 -2.72 -7.10
N ARG A 14 -1.45 -1.52 -6.52
CA ARG A 14 -0.69 -0.35 -7.02
C ARG A 14 0.78 -0.35 -6.62
N LEU A 15 1.16 -1.03 -5.53
CA LEU A 15 2.57 -1.11 -5.14
C LEU A 15 3.39 -1.81 -6.21
N HIS A 16 4.54 -1.24 -6.57
CA HIS A 16 5.52 -1.95 -7.39
C HIS A 16 5.89 -3.30 -6.72
N PRO A 17 6.03 -4.41 -7.47
CA PRO A 17 6.25 -5.76 -6.92
C PRO A 17 7.39 -5.84 -5.88
N ARG A 18 8.48 -5.10 -6.13
CA ARG A 18 9.64 -4.95 -5.22
C ARG A 18 9.30 -4.49 -3.79
N TYR A 19 8.20 -3.76 -3.61
CA TYR A 19 7.72 -3.30 -2.30
C TYR A 19 6.54 -4.13 -1.81
N ARG A 20 5.65 -4.54 -2.72
CA ARG A 20 4.45 -5.34 -2.43
C ARG A 20 4.79 -6.64 -1.71
N LEU A 21 5.69 -7.43 -2.27
CA LEU A 21 5.97 -8.78 -1.75
C LEU A 21 6.56 -8.74 -0.32
N PRO A 22 7.58 -7.91 -0.01
CA PRO A 22 8.06 -7.77 1.37
C PRO A 22 6.98 -7.28 2.36
N VAL A 23 6.08 -6.39 1.94
CA VAL A 23 4.98 -5.90 2.79
C VAL A 23 3.99 -7.01 3.09
N ILE A 24 3.57 -7.78 2.08
CA ILE A 24 2.64 -8.91 2.28
C ILE A 24 3.26 -9.93 3.23
N LEU A 25 4.49 -10.35 2.97
CA LEU A 25 5.17 -11.33 3.82
C LEU A 25 5.30 -10.84 5.27
N LYS A 26 5.49 -9.54 5.48
CA LYS A 26 5.62 -8.98 6.84
C LYS A 26 4.29 -8.78 7.55
N ASP A 27 3.36 -8.12 6.88
CA ASP A 27 2.17 -7.53 7.50
C ASP A 27 0.93 -8.42 7.37
N VAL A 28 0.94 -9.35 6.41
CA VAL A 28 -0.15 -10.32 6.19
C VAL A 28 0.26 -11.70 6.66
N GLU A 29 1.42 -12.19 6.23
CA GLU A 29 1.90 -13.54 6.55
C GLU A 29 2.67 -13.61 7.89
N GLY A 30 3.10 -12.46 8.43
CA GLY A 30 3.70 -12.37 9.76
C GLY A 30 5.19 -12.75 9.88
N PHE A 31 5.89 -13.01 8.78
CA PHE A 31 7.31 -13.38 8.81
C PHE A 31 8.20 -12.28 9.43
N SER A 32 9.35 -12.68 9.98
CA SER A 32 10.40 -11.75 10.41
C SER A 32 11.14 -11.15 9.20
N GLN A 33 11.86 -10.04 9.42
CA GLN A 33 12.59 -9.39 8.32
C GLN A 33 13.78 -10.25 7.86
N GLU A 34 14.32 -11.04 8.77
CA GLU A 34 15.40 -12.00 8.59
C GLU A 34 14.93 -13.21 7.76
N GLU A 35 13.74 -13.75 8.06
CA GLU A 35 13.11 -14.81 7.24
C GLU A 35 12.82 -14.30 5.82
N ILE A 36 12.26 -13.09 5.70
CA ILE A 36 11.97 -12.47 4.39
C ILE A 36 13.26 -12.22 3.61
N ALA A 37 14.32 -11.75 4.26
CA ALA A 37 15.63 -11.55 3.63
C ALA A 37 16.18 -12.87 3.06
N THR A 38 16.03 -13.96 3.81
CA THR A 38 16.44 -15.29 3.40
C THR A 38 15.59 -15.79 2.21
N MET A 39 14.27 -15.70 2.28
CA MET A 39 13.35 -16.12 1.20
C MET A 39 13.60 -15.36 -0.10
N LEU A 40 13.81 -14.04 -0.01
CA LEU A 40 13.98 -13.18 -1.17
C LEU A 40 15.43 -13.09 -1.65
N LYS A 41 16.38 -13.70 -0.94
CA LYS A 41 17.83 -13.60 -1.20
C LYS A 41 18.31 -12.15 -1.29
N LEU A 42 17.93 -11.34 -0.30
CA LEU A 42 18.25 -9.92 -0.20
C LEU A 42 18.88 -9.59 1.15
N PRO A 43 19.70 -8.52 1.26
CA PRO A 43 20.15 -8.03 2.56
C PRO A 43 18.97 -7.61 3.44
N VAL A 44 19.05 -7.89 4.75
CA VAL A 44 18.01 -7.49 5.73
C VAL A 44 17.75 -5.97 5.70
N GLY A 45 18.80 -5.15 5.52
CA GLY A 45 18.66 -3.69 5.35
C GLY A 45 17.84 -3.31 4.10
N THR A 46 17.99 -4.05 3.00
CA THR A 46 17.18 -3.85 1.78
C THR A 46 15.71 -4.23 2.02
N VAL A 47 15.46 -5.33 2.74
CA VAL A 47 14.09 -5.74 3.12
C VAL A 47 13.43 -4.68 4.00
N LYS A 48 14.12 -4.22 5.06
CA LYS A 48 13.67 -3.12 5.93
C LYS A 48 13.27 -1.88 5.12
N ALA A 49 14.14 -1.44 4.21
CA ALA A 49 13.89 -0.27 3.39
C ALA A 49 12.73 -0.45 2.40
N ARG A 50 12.55 -1.66 1.85
CA ARG A 50 11.42 -1.97 0.95
C ARG A 50 10.09 -2.03 1.69
N ILE A 51 10.05 -2.62 2.88
CA ILE A 51 8.85 -2.65 3.73
C ILE A 51 8.46 -1.22 4.12
N SER A 52 9.42 -0.42 4.61
CA SER A 52 9.16 0.96 5.02
C SER A 52 8.56 1.80 3.89
N ARG A 53 9.18 1.78 2.69
CA ARG A 53 8.66 2.49 1.52
C ARG A 53 7.31 1.95 1.06
N GLY A 54 7.11 0.63 1.08
CA GLY A 54 5.83 0.03 0.74
C GLY A 54 4.70 0.50 1.65
N ARG A 55 4.93 0.52 2.97
CA ARG A 55 3.97 1.04 3.96
C ARG A 55 3.72 2.55 3.77
N GLU A 56 4.73 3.31 3.39
CA GLU A 56 4.57 4.73 3.10
C GLU A 56 3.62 5.00 1.93
N TYR A 57 3.80 4.29 0.81
CA TYR A 57 2.89 4.41 -0.33
C TYR A 57 1.46 3.98 0.03
N LEU A 58 1.30 2.86 0.74
CA LEU A 58 -0.02 2.38 1.16
C LEU A 58 -0.74 3.39 2.05
N ARG A 59 -0.02 3.99 3.01
CA ARG A 59 -0.58 5.00 3.90
C ARG A 59 -1.12 6.19 3.10
N ARG A 60 -0.30 6.75 2.19
CA ARG A 60 -0.67 7.89 1.36
C ARG A 60 -1.94 7.61 0.55
N TRP A 61 -2.00 6.47 -0.15
CA TRP A 61 -3.14 6.13 -0.99
C TRP A 61 -4.41 5.82 -0.19
N LEU A 62 -4.27 5.21 0.99
CA LEU A 62 -5.42 4.95 1.87
C LEU A 62 -5.92 6.23 2.54
N GLU A 63 -5.05 7.21 2.80
CA GLU A 63 -5.44 8.55 3.26
C GLU A 63 -6.14 9.34 2.15
N GLU A 64 -5.56 9.43 0.97
CA GLU A 64 -6.16 10.08 -0.21
C GLU A 64 -7.53 9.46 -0.55
N GLY A 65 -7.64 8.13 -0.53
CA GLY A 65 -8.90 7.43 -0.77
C GLY A 65 -9.96 7.66 0.30
N ARG A 66 -9.56 7.98 1.55
CA ARG A 66 -10.49 8.41 2.61
C ARG A 66 -10.94 9.85 2.41
N GLU A 67 -10.03 10.75 2.05
CA GLU A 67 -10.38 12.15 1.77
C GLU A 67 -11.35 12.29 0.59
N ILE A 68 -11.19 11.47 -0.46
CA ILE A 68 -12.12 11.44 -1.60
C ILE A 68 -13.50 10.93 -1.18
N LYS A 69 -13.58 9.89 -0.34
CA LYS A 69 -14.88 9.41 0.17
C LYS A 69 -15.57 10.47 1.02
N ASN A 70 -14.83 11.12 1.92
CA ASN A 70 -15.37 12.17 2.77
C ASN A 70 -15.86 13.37 1.94
N ARG A 71 -15.12 13.79 0.89
CA ARG A 71 -15.57 14.85 -0.03
C ARG A 71 -16.73 14.46 -0.94
N GLY A 72 -16.82 13.19 -1.33
CA GLY A 72 -17.88 12.65 -2.19
C GLY A 72 -19.21 12.46 -1.46
N GLU A 73 -19.19 12.31 -0.13
CA GLU A 73 -20.39 12.36 0.71
C GLU A 73 -20.87 13.80 0.94
N GLU A 74 -20.01 14.81 0.73
CA GLU A 74 -20.31 16.23 0.87
C GLU A 74 -20.66 16.95 -0.45
N ASN A 75 -20.39 16.35 -1.62
CA ASN A 75 -20.65 16.99 -2.91
C ASN A 75 -21.22 16.00 -3.95
N GLU A 76 -22.53 15.99 -4.13
CA GLU A 76 -23.14 15.73 -5.44
C GLU A 76 -22.65 16.82 -6.42
N GLY A 77 -21.56 16.55 -7.16
CA GLY A 77 -21.11 17.48 -8.20
C GLY A 77 -19.70 17.28 -8.74
N TYR A 78 -19.61 16.57 -9.87
CA TYR A 78 -18.62 16.68 -10.95
C TYR A 78 -17.13 16.31 -10.73
N GLY A 79 -16.72 15.25 -11.45
CA GLY A 79 -15.60 15.29 -12.41
C GLY A 79 -14.17 15.34 -11.86
N LEU A 80 -13.60 14.19 -11.47
CA LEU A 80 -12.17 14.09 -11.24
C LEU A 80 -11.40 14.00 -12.56
N LYS A 81 -10.67 15.08 -12.89
CA LYS A 81 -9.59 15.09 -13.88
C LYS A 81 -8.30 14.68 -13.18
N LEU A 82 -7.61 13.68 -13.73
CA LEU A 82 -6.31 13.22 -13.25
C LEU A 82 -5.24 14.28 -13.63
N PRO A 83 -4.25 14.55 -12.77
CA PRO A 83 -3.05 15.27 -13.18
C PRO A 83 -2.24 14.41 -14.16
N ASP A 84 -1.84 15.01 -15.27
CA ASP A 84 -0.94 14.42 -16.27
C ASP A 84 0.52 14.40 -15.74
N ASP A 85 1.16 13.23 -15.90
CA ASP A 85 2.59 12.86 -15.75
C ASP A 85 3.33 13.12 -14.42
#